data_AF-A0A378UCB8-F1
#
_entry.id   AF-A0A378UCB8-F1
#
_cell.length_a   1.000
_cell.length_b   1.000
_cell.length_c   1.000
_cell.angle_alpha   90.00
_cell.angle_beta   90.00
_cell.angle_gamma   90.00
#
_symmetry.space_group_name_H-M   'P 1'
#
loop_
_entity.id
_entity.type
_entity.pdbx_description
1 polymer ?
#
loop_
_entity_poly.entity_id
_entity_poly.type
_entity_poly.pdbx_seq_one_letter_code
_entity_poly.pdbx_strand_id
1 'polypeptide(L)' 'MYRREGVTDASVCDLLTRHREAVNRQVMVPAQVLSRLVRDAERELVHQEGLAWEAGGPTPARIRQGMADVEVLKALLAA' A
#
# COMPACT_ATOMS: atom_id res chain seq x y z
N MET A 1 5.54 -35.18 -23.25
CA MET A 1 6.63 -34.33 -22.70
C MET A 1 6.43 -32.92 -23.22
N TYR A 2 5.65 -32.09 -22.52
CA TYR A 2 5.40 -30.69 -22.92
C TYR A 2 6.67 -29.87 -22.67
N ARG A 3 7.50 -29.69 -23.70
CA ARG A 3 8.57 -28.68 -23.73
C ARG A 3 8.04 -27.49 -24.51
N ARG A 4 7.41 -26.55 -23.82
CA ARG A 4 7.11 -25.22 -24.38
C ARG A 4 8.36 -24.36 -24.18
N GLU A 5 9.08 -24.18 -25.28
CA GLU A 5 9.90 -23.02 -25.64
C GLU A 5 10.50 -22.18 -24.48
N GLY A 6 11.82 -22.26 -24.33
CA GLY A 6 12.66 -21.13 -23.91
C GLY A 6 12.70 -20.77 -22.42
N VAL A 7 11.78 -21.26 -21.59
CA VAL A 7 11.77 -20.92 -20.15
C VAL A 7 12.51 -22.00 -19.35
N THR A 8 13.77 -21.72 -19.03
CA THR A 8 14.57 -22.55 -18.12
C THR A 8 14.24 -22.20 -16.66
N ASP A 9 14.45 -23.12 -15.74
CA ASP A 9 14.28 -22.86 -14.30
C ASP A 9 15.08 -21.64 -13.83
N ALA A 10 16.28 -21.43 -14.40
CA ALA A 10 17.09 -20.23 -14.21
C ALA A 10 16.37 -18.94 -14.65
N SER A 11 15.68 -18.95 -15.80
CA SER A 11 14.92 -17.77 -16.26
C SER A 11 13.72 -17.43 -15.37
N VAL A 12 13.10 -18.45 -14.74
CA VAL A 12 12.02 -18.25 -13.76
C VAL A 12 12.58 -17.67 -12.47
N CYS A 13 13.69 -18.20 -11.97
CA CYS A 13 14.39 -17.68 -10.79
C CYS A 13 14.87 -16.24 -10.99
N ASP A 14 15.43 -15.91 -12.15
CA ASP A 14 15.86 -14.55 -12.48
C ASP A 14 14.68 -13.58 -12.56
N LEU A 15 13.55 -14.01 -13.15
CA LEU A 15 12.33 -13.20 -13.21
C LEU A 15 11.77 -12.92 -11.81
N LEU A 16 11.73 -13.95 -10.94
CA LEU A 16 11.29 -13.81 -9.55
C LEU A 16 12.25 -12.93 -8.75
N THR A 17 13.55 -13.03 -8.99
CA THR A 17 14.57 -12.20 -8.34
C THR A 17 14.43 -10.74 -8.75
N ARG A 18 14.30 -10.45 -10.06
CA ARG A 18 14.05 -9.09 -10.54
C ARG A 18 12.72 -8.53 -10.06
N HIS A 19 11.68 -9.36 -9.97
CA HIS A 19 10.40 -8.95 -9.42
C HIS A 19 10.53 -8.64 -7.92
N ARG A 20 11.22 -9.47 -7.15
CA ARG A 20 11.53 -9.21 -5.73
C ARG A 20 12.36 -7.94 -5.58
N GLU A 21 13.40 -7.72 -6.39
CA GLU A 21 14.19 -6.50 -6.38
C GLU A 21 13.37 -5.26 -6.74
N ALA A 22 12.46 -5.36 -7.72
CA ALA A 22 11.57 -4.27 -8.10
C ALA A 22 10.54 -3.94 -7.00
N VAL A 23 10.00 -4.96 -6.34
CA VAL A 23 9.08 -4.83 -5.20
C VAL A 23 9.81 -4.31 -3.95
N ASN A 24 11.06 -4.69 -3.78
CA ASN A 24 11.91 -4.31 -2.65
C ASN A 24 12.70 -3.02 -2.90
N ARG A 25 12.34 -2.24 -3.93
CA ARG A 25 12.88 -0.89 -4.13
C ARG A 25 12.44 0.00 -2.98
N GLN A 26 13.36 0.22 -2.06
CA GLN A 26 13.17 1.14 -0.95
C GLN A 26 13.32 2.57 -1.48
N VAL A 27 12.24 3.33 -1.42
CA VAL A 27 12.27 4.77 -1.67
C VAL A 27 12.49 5.45 -0.34
N MET A 28 13.64 6.13 -0.19
CA MET A 28 13.86 6.98 0.97
C MET A 28 13.01 8.23 0.85
N VAL A 29 11.98 8.32 1.70
CA VAL A 29 11.13 9.51 1.80
C VAL A 29 11.48 10.23 3.11
N PRO A 30 11.68 11.56 3.10
CA PRO A 30 11.86 12.31 4.33
C PRO A 30 10.68 12.08 5.28
N ALA A 31 10.96 11.72 6.54
CA ALA A 31 9.93 11.38 7.53
C ALA A 31 8.89 12.50 7.72
N GLN A 32 9.32 13.76 7.56
CA GLN A 32 8.44 14.94 7.63
C GLN A 32 7.43 15.00 6.47
N VAL A 33 7.83 14.60 5.27
CA VAL A 33 6.96 14.54 4.09
C VAL A 33 5.98 13.38 4.25
N LEU A 34 6.45 12.21 4.68
CA LEU A 34 5.59 11.07 4.96
C LEU A 34 4.57 11.37 6.06
N SER A 35 4.99 12.04 7.14
CA SER A 35 4.08 12.47 8.22
C SER A 35 3.00 13.44 7.75
N ARG A 36 3.33 14.38 6.84
CA ARG A 36 2.33 15.27 6.25
C ARG A 36 1.34 14.50 5.39
N LEU A 37 1.82 13.60 4.52
CA LEU A 37 0.98 12.77 3.67
C LEU A 37 0.05 11.86 4.48
N VAL A 38 0.53 11.26 5.57
CA VAL A 38 -0.30 10.44 6.46
C VAL A 38 -1.41 11.27 7.10
N ARG A 39 -1.13 12.50 7.56
CA ARG A 39 -2.15 13.40 8.12
C ARG A 39 -3.17 13.85 7.08
N ASP A 40 -2.74 14.10 5.84
CA ASP A 40 -3.64 14.50 4.76
C ASP A 40 -4.52 13.32 4.31
N ALA A 41 -3.96 12.10 4.24
CA ALA A 41 -4.71 10.88 3.96
C ALA A 41 -5.74 10.56 5.05
N GLU A 42 -5.40 10.74 6.33
CA GLU A 42 -6.33 10.60 7.44
C GLU A 42 -7.52 11.57 7.33
N ARG A 43 -7.25 12.84 7.04
CA ARG A 43 -8.30 13.85 6.85
C ARG A 43 -9.22 13.51 5.70
N GLU A 44 -8.67 13.05 4.58
CA GLU A 44 -9.47 12.63 3.43
C GLU A 44 -10.32 11.40 3.77
N LEU A 45 -9.78 10.41 4.47
CA LEU A 45 -10.54 9.23 4.91
C LEU A 45 -11.70 9.60 5.83
N VAL A 46 -11.47 10.53 6.77
CA VAL A 46 -12.52 11.08 7.65
C VAL A 46 -13.57 11.85 6.85
N HIS A 47 -13.14 12.62 5.84
CA HIS A 47 -14.06 13.32 4.95
C HIS A 47 -14.93 12.34 4.14
N GLN A 48 -14.32 11.31 3.56
CA GLN A 48 -15.03 10.26 2.83
C GLN A 48 -15.96 9.44 3.73
N GLU A 49 -15.59 9.23 4.99
CA GLU A 49 -16.49 8.65 5.99
C GLU A 49 -17.70 9.56 6.20
N GLY A 50 -17.49 10.85 6.47
CA GLY A 50 -18.56 11.83 6.62
C GLY A 50 -19.53 11.85 5.43
N LEU A 51 -19.00 11.84 4.20
CA LEU A 51 -19.82 11.76 2.98
C LEU A 51 -20.63 10.45 2.89
N ALA A 52 -20.07 9.32 3.32
CA ALA A 52 -20.78 8.05 3.34
C ALA A 52 -21.92 8.04 4.37
N TRP A 53 -21.68 8.66 5.54
CA TRP A 53 -22.70 8.86 6.58
C TRP A 53 -23.81 9.82 6.12
N GLU A 54 -23.46 10.93 5.48
CA GLU A 54 -24.43 11.87 4.90
C GLU A 54 -25.27 11.23 3.78
N ALA A 55 -24.68 10.32 3.01
CA ALA A 55 -25.39 9.51 2.02
C ALA A 55 -26.29 8.41 2.63
N GLY A 56 -26.34 8.30 3.97
CA GLY A 56 -27.15 7.32 4.70
C GLY A 56 -26.64 5.88 4.61
N GLY A 57 -25.39 5.70 4.16
CA GLY A 57 -24.76 4.40 4.01
C GLY A 57 -23.84 4.04 5.19
N PRO A 58 -23.59 2.75 5.45
CA PRO A 58 -22.56 2.33 6.41
C PRO A 58 -21.17 2.71 5.90
N THR A 59 -20.22 2.98 6.80
CA THR A 59 -18.82 3.27 6.43
C THR A 59 -18.28 2.20 5.47
N PRO A 60 -17.85 2.57 4.25
CA PRO A 60 -17.23 1.65 3.30
C PRO A 60 -16.05 0.89 3.91
N ALA A 61 -15.97 -0.42 3.65
CA ALA A 61 -14.88 -1.27 4.15
C ALA A 61 -13.49 -0.75 3.75
N ARG A 62 -13.39 -0.12 2.56
CA ARG A 62 -12.16 0.53 2.08
C ARG A 62 -11.66 1.65 3.01
N ILE A 63 -12.58 2.39 3.64
CA ILE A 63 -12.23 3.50 4.53
C ILE A 63 -11.74 2.96 5.88
N ARG A 64 -12.41 1.93 6.41
CA ARG A 64 -11.92 1.24 7.62
C ARG A 64 -10.52 0.64 7.44
N GLN A 65 -10.27 0.00 6.29
CA GLN A 65 -8.95 -0.53 5.96
C GLN A 65 -7.91 0.60 5.86
N GLY A 66 -8.25 1.69 5.15
CA GLY A 66 -7.37 2.85 5.04
C GLY A 66 -7.03 3.50 6.39
N MET A 67 -7.99 3.59 7.32
CA MET A 67 -7.73 4.08 8.68
C MET A 67 -6.80 3.15 9.46
N ALA A 68 -6.97 1.83 9.34
CA ALA A 68 -6.07 0.86 9.97
C ALA A 68 -4.63 0.99 9.41
N ASP A 69 -4.49 1.16 8.10
CA ASP A 69 -3.19 1.33 7.45
C ASP A 69 -2.51 2.64 7.89
N VAL A 70 -3.28 3.72 8.05
CA VAL A 70 -2.81 5.01 8.61
C VAL A 70 -2.30 4.85 10.05
N GLU A 71 -3.02 4.12 10.90
CA GLU A 71 -2.58 3.87 12.29
C GLU A 71 -1.28 3.05 12.35
N VAL A 72 -1.13 2.04 11.48
CA VAL A 72 0.13 1.30 11.34
C VAL A 72 1.27 2.23 10.89
N LEU A 73 1.02 3.10 9.90
CA LEU A 73 2.02 4.06 9.42
C LEU A 73 2.42 5.07 10.50
N LYS A 74 1.47 5.55 11.32
CA LYS A 74 1.78 6.43 12.47
C LYS A 74 2.64 5.71 13.51
N ALA A 75 2.33 4.45 13.82
CA ALA A 75 3.13 3.66 14.75
C ALA A 75 4.58 3.44 14.24
N LEU A 76 4.74 3.19 12.94
CA LEU A 76 6.06 3.04 12.31
C LEU A 76 6.85 4.36 12.24
N LEU A 77 6.16 5.51 12.12
CA LEU A 77 6.78 6.83 12.11
C LEU A 77 7.17 7.33 13.52
N ALA A 78 6.52 6.82 14.56
CA ALA A 78 6.77 7.18 15.95
C ALA A 78 7.88 6.33 16.62
N ALA A 79 8.31 5.24 15.97
CA ALA A 79 9.38 4.34 16.40
C ALA A 79 10.77 4.86 15.96
#